data_AF-A0A518C7A4-F1
#
_entry.id   AF-A0A518C7A4-F1
#
_cell.length_a   1.000
_cell.length_b   1.000
_cell.length_c   1.000
_cell.angle_alpha   90.00
_cell.angle_beta   90.00
_cell.angle_gamma   90.00
#
_symmetry.space_group_name_H-M   'P 1'
#
loop_
_entity.id
_entity.type
_entity.pdbx_description
1 polymer ?
#
loop_
_entity_poly.entity_id
_entity_poly.type
_entity_poly.pdbx_seq_one_letter_code
_entity_poly.pdbx_strand_id
1 'polypeptide(L)'
;MIDLFHGEKQVITAETPWEEIESLVREAVAELKEKDSLLFQVKGSERSITHRLAVYLEKRFEGWQVDCEYSRIEKNGDYKVLLHPDGKIKTHWLDIGGSRIFPDIVVHNRGKVDRQNNLLVIEVKTTWNRDDESQDLFKLKALTGGLTYGQLVCYKFGAFLKFDQKAHLVDFQIFESETQESPLE
;
A
#
# COMPACT_ATOMS: atom_id res chain seq x y z
N MET A 1 -17.01 12.63 -35.58
CA MET A 1 -15.89 11.67 -35.47
C MET A 1 -14.81 12.44 -34.73
N ILE A 2 -14.80 12.33 -33.40
CA ILE A 2 -13.91 13.13 -32.54
C ILE A 2 -12.75 12.24 -32.16
N ASP A 3 -11.56 12.79 -32.33
CA ASP A 3 -10.26 12.14 -32.21
C ASP A 3 -10.12 11.31 -30.93
N LEU A 4 -9.57 10.12 -31.15
CA LEU A 4 -9.08 9.20 -30.14
C LEU A 4 -7.89 9.86 -29.43
N PHE A 5 -8.09 10.31 -28.19
CA PHE A 5 -6.97 10.49 -27.26
C PHE A 5 -6.37 9.12 -26.95
N HIS A 6 -5.50 8.63 -27.83
CA HIS A 6 -4.42 7.73 -27.44
C HIS A 6 -3.38 8.60 -26.74
N GLY A 7 -3.67 9.04 -25.52
CA GLY A 7 -2.63 9.54 -24.64
C GLY A 7 -1.61 8.42 -24.47
N GLU A 8 -0.34 8.71 -24.72
CA GLU A 8 0.73 7.78 -24.39
C GLU A 8 0.53 7.37 -22.93
N LYS A 9 0.27 6.08 -22.70
CA LYS A 9 0.15 5.59 -21.34
C LYS A 9 1.50 5.77 -20.66
N GLN A 10 1.49 6.50 -19.55
CA GLN A 10 2.68 6.73 -18.75
C GLN A 10 3.23 5.39 -18.26
N VAL A 11 4.50 5.12 -18.57
CA VAL A 11 5.18 3.92 -18.11
C VAL A 11 5.68 4.17 -16.69
N ILE A 12 5.12 3.46 -15.72
CA ILE A 12 5.52 3.56 -14.32
C ILE A 12 6.72 2.65 -14.06
N THR A 13 7.77 3.20 -13.47
CA THR A 13 9.01 2.48 -13.16
C THR A 13 9.39 2.66 -11.69
N ALA A 14 10.40 1.90 -11.25
CA ALA A 14 10.98 2.07 -9.92
C ALA A 14 11.49 3.50 -9.66
N GLU A 15 11.83 4.25 -10.70
CA GLU A 15 12.38 5.61 -10.60
C GLU A 15 11.30 6.70 -10.63
N THR A 16 10.05 6.34 -10.91
CA THR A 16 8.93 7.29 -10.93
C THR A 16 8.85 8.04 -9.58
N PRO A 17 8.80 9.39 -9.59
CA PRO A 17 8.78 10.19 -8.38
C PRO A 17 7.43 10.12 -7.68
N TRP A 18 7.40 10.45 -6.38
CA TRP A 18 6.20 10.30 -5.58
C TRP A 18 5.01 11.10 -6.13
N GLU A 19 5.24 12.30 -6.65
CA GLU A 19 4.18 13.20 -7.15
C GLU A 19 3.36 12.55 -8.28
N GLU A 20 4.04 11.79 -9.16
CA GLU A 20 3.39 11.04 -10.22
C GLU A 20 2.58 9.87 -9.64
N ILE A 21 3.15 9.12 -8.69
CA ILE A 21 2.44 8.03 -7.99
C ILE A 21 1.22 8.55 -7.24
N GLU A 22 1.35 9.68 -6.54
CA GLU A 22 0.28 10.34 -5.81
C GLU A 22 -0.85 10.76 -6.74
N SER A 23 -0.51 11.32 -7.91
CA SER A 23 -1.51 11.68 -8.93
C SER A 23 -2.35 10.47 -9.32
N LEU A 24 -1.72 9.31 -9.59
CA LEU A 24 -2.44 8.08 -9.94
C LEU A 24 -3.32 7.56 -8.79
N VAL A 25 -2.84 7.64 -7.55
CA VAL A 25 -3.64 7.28 -6.36
C VAL A 25 -4.85 8.19 -6.23
N ARG A 26 -4.67 9.50 -6.40
CA ARG A 26 -5.76 10.49 -6.31
C ARG A 26 -6.79 10.30 -7.41
N GLU A 27 -6.36 9.99 -8.62
CA GLU A 27 -7.26 9.65 -9.72
C GLU A 27 -8.06 8.37 -9.44
N ALA A 28 -7.43 7.34 -8.89
CA ALA A 28 -8.11 6.10 -8.48
C ALA A 28 -9.15 6.38 -7.38
N VAL A 29 -8.81 7.24 -6.41
CA VAL A 29 -9.73 7.69 -5.36
C VAL A 29 -10.90 8.51 -5.94
N ALA A 30 -10.63 9.37 -6.92
CA ALA A 30 -11.69 10.14 -7.59
C ALA A 30 -12.67 9.22 -8.32
N GLU A 31 -12.16 8.22 -9.06
CA GLU A 31 -13.00 7.23 -9.74
C GLU A 31 -13.78 6.35 -8.75
N LEU A 32 -13.16 5.96 -7.63
CA LEU A 32 -13.82 5.24 -6.54
C LEU A 32 -14.99 6.04 -5.97
N LYS A 33 -14.78 7.32 -5.69
CA LYS A 33 -15.83 8.22 -5.22
C LYS A 33 -16.96 8.34 -6.25
N GLU A 34 -16.62 8.52 -7.52
CA GLU A 34 -17.61 8.68 -8.59
C GLU A 34 -18.48 7.43 -8.74
N LYS A 35 -17.85 6.24 -8.78
CA LYS A 35 -18.52 4.99 -9.18
C LYS A 35 -19.04 4.16 -8.02
N ASP A 36 -18.46 4.28 -6.83
CA ASP A 36 -18.76 3.44 -5.67
C ASP A 36 -19.13 4.26 -4.41
N SER A 37 -19.58 5.52 -4.55
CA SER A 37 -20.02 6.36 -3.42
C SER A 37 -21.02 5.71 -2.47
N LEU A 38 -21.87 4.80 -2.98
CA LEU A 38 -22.83 4.05 -2.15
C LEU A 38 -22.13 3.25 -1.04
N LEU A 39 -20.93 2.69 -1.28
CA LEU A 39 -20.16 1.96 -0.26
C LEU A 39 -19.89 2.83 0.97
N PHE A 40 -19.63 4.12 0.78
CA PHE A 40 -19.35 5.07 1.85
C PHE A 40 -20.64 5.52 2.55
N GLN A 41 -21.70 5.76 1.78
CA GLN A 41 -23.01 6.19 2.31
C GLN A 41 -23.63 5.14 3.24
N VAL A 42 -23.50 3.85 2.89
CA VAL A 42 -24.01 2.74 3.70
C VAL A 42 -23.02 2.25 4.76
N LYS A 43 -21.86 2.93 4.92
CA LYS A 43 -20.79 2.55 5.85
C LYS A 43 -20.31 1.10 5.63
N GLY A 44 -20.05 0.76 4.38
CA GLY A 44 -19.49 -0.53 3.99
C GLY A 44 -18.15 -0.82 4.68
N SER A 45 -17.76 -2.09 4.68
CA SER A 45 -16.49 -2.50 5.29
C SER A 45 -15.29 -1.93 4.54
N GLU A 46 -14.21 -1.65 5.27
CA GLU A 46 -12.90 -1.25 4.72
C GLU A 46 -12.45 -2.20 3.60
N ARG A 47 -12.57 -3.52 3.79
CA ARG A 47 -12.26 -4.52 2.74
C ARG A 47 -12.97 -4.29 1.41
N SER A 48 -14.23 -3.88 1.42
CA SER A 48 -14.98 -3.60 0.19
C SER A 48 -14.47 -2.34 -0.50
N ILE A 49 -14.17 -1.31 0.28
CA ILE A 49 -13.59 -0.05 -0.22
C ILE A 49 -12.19 -0.30 -0.77
N THR A 50 -11.35 -1.01 -0.03
CA THR A 50 -9.99 -1.45 -0.40
C THR A 50 -10.01 -2.22 -1.71
N HIS A 51 -10.89 -3.22 -1.85
CA HIS A 51 -11.01 -3.98 -3.09
C HIS A 51 -11.37 -3.09 -4.29
N ARG A 52 -12.36 -2.21 -4.15
CA ARG A 52 -12.75 -1.30 -5.25
C ARG A 52 -11.64 -0.31 -5.59
N LEU A 53 -10.94 0.22 -4.58
CA LEU A 53 -9.78 1.07 -4.79
C LEU A 53 -8.68 0.33 -5.57
N ALA A 54 -8.36 -0.91 -5.21
CA ALA A 54 -7.38 -1.74 -5.91
C ALA A 54 -7.75 -1.94 -7.39
N VAL A 55 -9.03 -2.16 -7.70
CA VAL A 55 -9.52 -2.27 -9.10
C VAL A 55 -9.26 -1.00 -9.90
N TYR A 56 -9.36 0.18 -9.29
CA TYR A 56 -9.07 1.45 -9.97
C TYR A 56 -7.57 1.74 -10.05
N LEU A 57 -6.79 1.35 -9.05
CA LEU A 57 -5.34 1.43 -9.10
C LEU A 57 -4.77 0.52 -10.20
N GLU A 58 -5.23 -0.73 -10.34
CA GLU A 58 -4.73 -1.68 -11.36
C GLU A 58 -4.76 -1.12 -12.78
N LYS A 59 -5.78 -0.30 -13.11
CA LYS A 59 -5.90 0.34 -14.44
C LYS A 59 -4.81 1.37 -14.73
N ARG A 60 -4.17 1.90 -13.68
CA ARG A 60 -3.22 3.02 -13.71
C ARG A 60 -1.78 2.58 -13.57
N PHE A 61 -1.54 1.42 -12.96
CA PHE A 61 -0.22 0.86 -12.74
C PHE A 61 0.09 -0.24 -13.77
N GLU A 62 0.12 0.12 -15.05
CA GLU A 62 0.45 -0.83 -16.13
C GLU A 62 1.86 -1.41 -15.95
N GLY A 63 1.99 -2.72 -16.11
CA GLY A 63 3.25 -3.45 -15.88
C GLY A 63 3.50 -3.84 -14.42
N TRP A 64 2.67 -3.38 -13.49
CA TRP A 64 2.70 -3.75 -12.08
C TRP A 64 1.45 -4.57 -11.73
N GLN A 65 1.52 -5.31 -10.63
CA GLN A 65 0.35 -5.98 -10.05
C GLN A 65 -0.14 -5.18 -8.84
N VAL A 66 -1.45 -5.04 -8.71
CA VAL A 66 -2.11 -4.48 -7.54
C VAL A 66 -2.84 -5.57 -6.79
N ASP A 67 -2.33 -5.95 -5.62
CA ASP A 67 -2.86 -7.04 -4.82
C ASP A 67 -3.34 -6.57 -3.45
N CYS A 68 -4.53 -7.05 -3.04
CA CYS A 68 -5.03 -6.88 -1.68
C CYS A 68 -4.48 -7.95 -0.74
N GLU A 69 -4.21 -7.58 0.52
CA GLU A 69 -3.79 -8.49 1.61
C GLU A 69 -2.55 -9.36 1.26
N TYR A 70 -1.74 -8.94 0.28
CA TYR A 70 -0.62 -9.74 -0.19
C TYR A 70 0.50 -9.78 0.85
N SER A 71 0.66 -10.94 1.46
CA SER A 71 1.51 -11.17 2.64
C SER A 71 2.74 -12.04 2.35
N ARG A 72 3.06 -12.35 1.09
CA ARG A 72 4.11 -13.30 0.72
C ARG A 72 5.44 -12.64 0.33
N ILE A 73 6.51 -13.42 0.48
CA ILE A 73 7.86 -13.19 0.01
C ILE A 73 8.23 -14.42 -0.82
N GLU A 74 7.91 -14.37 -2.12
CA GLU A 74 7.84 -15.56 -2.98
C GLU A 74 9.18 -16.20 -3.31
N LYS A 75 10.32 -15.56 -3.01
CA LYS A 75 11.65 -16.18 -3.18
C LYS A 75 11.77 -17.50 -2.41
N ASN A 76 11.11 -17.60 -1.25
CA ASN A 76 11.14 -18.78 -0.37
C ASN A 76 9.74 -19.26 0.07
N GLY A 77 8.65 -18.56 -0.32
CA GLY A 77 7.30 -18.84 0.19
C GLY A 77 7.01 -18.29 1.59
N ASP A 78 7.92 -17.46 2.12
CA ASP A 78 7.83 -16.87 3.44
C ASP A 78 6.75 -15.77 3.50
N TYR A 79 6.41 -15.36 4.72
CA TYR A 79 5.50 -14.24 4.95
C TYR A 79 6.28 -12.95 5.19
N LYS A 80 5.68 -11.82 4.80
CA LYS A 80 6.10 -10.50 5.30
C LYS A 80 5.95 -10.50 6.81
N VAL A 81 7.01 -10.16 7.53
CA VAL A 81 7.03 -10.14 9.00
C VAL A 81 7.63 -8.87 9.54
N LEU A 82 7.08 -8.36 10.65
CA LEU A 82 7.72 -7.30 11.44
C LEU A 82 8.75 -7.94 12.36
N LEU A 83 10.03 -7.57 12.19
CA LEU A 83 11.07 -7.86 13.17
C LEU A 83 10.95 -6.88 14.33
N HIS A 84 11.35 -7.31 15.53
CA HIS A 84 11.38 -6.46 16.72
C HIS A 84 12.78 -5.81 16.86
N PRO A 85 12.95 -4.70 17.62
CA PRO A 85 14.25 -4.05 17.83
C PRO A 85 15.41 -4.95 18.29
N ASP A 86 15.11 -6.08 18.94
CA ASP A 86 16.09 -7.08 19.36
C ASP A 86 16.37 -8.15 18.28
N GLY A 87 15.92 -7.92 17.04
CA GLY A 87 16.09 -8.81 15.89
C GLY A 87 15.22 -10.07 15.91
N LYS A 88 14.33 -10.20 16.89
CA LYS A 88 13.48 -11.39 17.05
C LYS A 88 12.13 -11.23 16.35
N ILE A 89 11.63 -12.33 15.80
CA ILE A 89 10.26 -12.47 15.30
C ILE A 89 9.36 -12.61 16.55
N LYS A 90 8.57 -11.59 16.90
CA LYS A 90 7.56 -11.75 17.96
C LYS A 90 6.39 -12.58 17.45
N THR A 91 6.01 -13.60 18.21
CA THR A 91 4.92 -14.52 17.92
C THR A 91 3.54 -14.07 18.42
N HIS A 92 3.40 -12.91 19.06
CA HIS A 92 2.12 -12.46 19.61
C HIS A 92 1.81 -11.00 19.31
N TRP A 93 0.68 -10.76 18.64
CA TRP A 93 -0.22 -9.68 19.04
C TRP A 93 -1.60 -10.19 19.47
N LEU A 94 -2.06 -11.36 19.01
CA LEU A 94 -2.91 -12.32 19.72
C LEU A 94 -2.70 -13.69 19.02
N ASP A 95 -2.42 -14.77 19.75
CA ASP A 95 -2.10 -16.13 19.24
C ASP A 95 -2.97 -16.62 18.06
N ILE A 96 -2.55 -17.39 17.04
CA ILE A 96 -1.59 -18.49 16.89
C ILE A 96 -1.03 -18.37 15.46
N GLY A 97 0.00 -17.56 15.19
CA GLY A 97 0.40 -17.33 13.78
C GLY A 97 1.53 -16.37 13.43
N GLY A 98 2.17 -15.72 14.41
CA GLY A 98 3.38 -14.92 14.19
C GLY A 98 3.15 -13.56 13.52
N SER A 99 4.17 -12.70 13.57
CA SER A 99 4.29 -11.30 13.15
C SER A 99 3.98 -10.96 11.67
N ARG A 100 3.14 -11.77 11.02
CA ARG A 100 2.78 -11.66 9.60
C ARG A 100 2.07 -10.34 9.32
N ILE A 101 2.46 -9.70 8.23
CA ILE A 101 1.90 -8.43 7.78
C ILE A 101 0.99 -8.69 6.58
N PHE A 102 -0.22 -8.15 6.65
CA PHE A 102 -1.21 -8.14 5.58
C PHE A 102 -1.53 -6.67 5.29
N PRO A 103 -0.81 -6.04 4.33
CA PRO A 103 -1.15 -4.69 3.91
C PRO A 103 -2.46 -4.68 3.13
N ASP A 104 -3.25 -3.62 3.23
CA ASP A 104 -4.54 -3.55 2.53
C ASP A 104 -4.39 -3.61 1.01
N ILE A 105 -3.44 -2.86 0.43
CA ILE A 105 -3.12 -2.89 -1.00
C ILE A 105 -1.61 -2.78 -1.18
N VAL A 106 -1.05 -3.51 -2.15
CA VAL A 106 0.32 -3.31 -2.63
C VAL A 106 0.37 -3.19 -4.14
N VAL A 107 1.29 -2.35 -4.63
CA VAL A 107 1.69 -2.26 -6.04
C VAL A 107 3.12 -2.78 -6.14
N HIS A 108 3.30 -3.90 -6.84
CA HIS A 108 4.56 -4.65 -6.86
C HIS A 108 4.70 -5.53 -8.09
N ASN A 109 5.87 -6.15 -8.25
CA ASN A 109 6.07 -7.29 -9.13
C ASN A 109 6.19 -8.56 -8.29
N ARG A 110 5.26 -9.51 -8.48
CA ARG A 110 5.26 -10.79 -7.75
C ARG A 110 6.58 -11.55 -7.98
N GLY A 111 6.99 -12.37 -7.02
CA GLY A 111 8.27 -13.10 -7.10
C GLY A 111 9.53 -12.29 -6.76
N LYS A 112 9.43 -10.98 -6.54
CA LYS A 112 10.57 -10.07 -6.35
C LYS A 112 10.52 -9.39 -4.99
N VAL A 113 11.68 -9.25 -4.35
CA VAL A 113 11.80 -8.77 -2.95
C VAL A 113 12.63 -7.50 -2.83
N ASP A 114 13.29 -7.11 -3.91
CA ASP A 114 14.05 -5.88 -4.04
C ASP A 114 13.11 -4.69 -4.17
N ARG A 115 13.59 -3.55 -3.70
CA ARG A 115 12.84 -2.29 -3.63
C ARG A 115 12.40 -1.78 -5.01
N GLN A 116 13.18 -2.07 -6.05
CA GLN A 116 12.81 -1.72 -7.43
C GLN A 116 11.56 -2.44 -7.94
N ASN A 117 11.14 -3.52 -7.27
CA ASN A 117 9.95 -4.29 -7.61
C ASN A 117 8.83 -4.16 -6.56
N ASN A 118 9.00 -3.31 -5.54
CA ASN A 118 8.01 -3.06 -4.49
C ASN A 118 7.75 -1.55 -4.44
N LEU A 119 6.76 -1.08 -5.19
CA LEU A 119 6.58 0.34 -5.47
C LEU A 119 5.79 1.05 -4.36
N LEU A 120 4.58 0.58 -4.06
CA LEU A 120 3.66 1.26 -3.17
C LEU A 120 2.95 0.27 -2.23
N VAL A 121 2.86 0.62 -0.96
CA VAL A 121 1.97 -0.03 0.02
C VAL A 121 0.91 0.96 0.51
N ILE A 122 -0.34 0.54 0.64
CA ILE A 122 -1.45 1.38 1.09
C ILE A 122 -2.15 0.72 2.26
N GLU A 123 -2.50 1.52 3.27
CA GLU A 123 -3.44 1.17 4.34
C GLU A 123 -4.68 2.07 4.24
N VAL A 124 -5.87 1.49 4.35
CA VAL A 124 -7.17 2.15 4.14
C VAL A 124 -7.98 2.15 5.43
N LYS A 125 -8.45 3.33 5.82
CA LYS A 125 -9.33 3.51 6.97
C LYS A 125 -10.58 4.30 6.66
N THR A 126 -11.56 4.16 7.53
CA THR A 126 -12.83 4.87 7.45
C THR A 126 -13.18 5.53 8.77
N THR A 127 -13.87 6.68 8.74
CA THR A 127 -14.24 7.40 9.97
C THR A 127 -15.31 6.71 10.81
N TRP A 128 -15.97 5.67 10.29
CA TRP A 128 -16.98 4.89 11.01
C TRP A 128 -16.43 3.59 11.59
N ASN A 129 -15.22 3.18 11.24
CA ASN A 129 -14.50 2.16 11.98
C ASN A 129 -13.72 2.82 13.12
N ARG A 130 -13.74 2.21 14.32
CA ARG A 130 -13.12 2.78 15.54
C ARG A 130 -11.77 2.13 15.87
N ASP A 131 -11.25 1.31 14.97
CA ASP A 131 -9.96 0.65 15.14
C ASP A 131 -8.84 1.69 15.25
N ASP A 132 -7.86 1.39 16.09
CA ASP A 132 -6.68 2.25 16.28
C ASP A 132 -5.79 2.24 15.03
N GLU A 133 -5.45 3.43 14.54
CA GLU A 133 -4.66 3.64 13.33
C GLU A 133 -3.15 3.52 13.61
N SER A 134 -2.74 3.48 14.89
CA SER A 134 -1.32 3.38 15.28
C SER A 134 -0.63 2.16 14.67
N GLN A 135 -1.36 1.04 14.54
CA GLN A 135 -0.84 -0.18 13.94
C GLN A 135 -0.63 -0.03 12.44
N ASP A 136 -1.54 0.66 11.74
CA ASP A 136 -1.44 0.90 10.29
C ASP A 136 -0.30 1.86 9.97
N LEU A 137 -0.17 2.94 10.73
CA LEU A 137 0.95 3.87 10.59
C LEU A 137 2.29 3.19 10.93
N PHE A 138 2.32 2.29 11.92
CA PHE A 138 3.50 1.49 12.22
C PHE A 138 3.85 0.53 11.09
N LYS A 139 2.86 -0.18 10.52
CA LYS A 139 3.04 -1.06 9.34
C LYS A 139 3.62 -0.29 8.16
N LEU A 140 3.14 0.92 7.88
CA LEU A 140 3.65 1.74 6.78
C LEU A 140 5.11 2.14 7.01
N LYS A 141 5.45 2.70 8.18
CA LYS A 141 6.85 3.03 8.54
C LYS A 141 7.78 1.82 8.43
N ALA A 142 7.29 0.68 8.89
CA ALA A 142 7.96 -0.60 8.78
C ALA A 142 8.27 -0.96 7.32
N LEU A 143 7.22 -1.06 6.51
CA LEU A 143 7.30 -1.53 5.14
C LEU A 143 7.99 -0.54 4.22
N THR A 144 8.20 0.72 4.62
CA THR A 144 9.00 1.71 3.90
C THR A 144 10.37 1.94 4.55
N GLY A 145 10.89 1.00 5.33
CA GLY A 145 12.27 1.08 5.84
C GLY A 145 12.54 2.22 6.85
N GLY A 146 11.51 2.86 7.40
CA GLY A 146 11.62 3.89 8.44
C GLY A 146 11.90 3.35 9.84
N LEU A 147 12.19 2.05 9.97
CA LEU A 147 12.57 1.41 11.23
C LEU A 147 14.03 0.97 11.17
N THR A 148 14.74 1.09 12.28
CA THR A 148 16.18 0.79 12.40
C THR A 148 16.52 -0.69 12.41
N TYR A 149 15.51 -1.55 12.42
CA TYR A 149 15.64 -3.00 12.42
C TYR A 149 15.06 -3.57 11.13
N GLY A 150 15.80 -4.49 10.52
CA GLY A 150 15.58 -4.94 9.15
C GLY A 150 14.17 -5.50 8.90
N GLN A 151 13.74 -5.41 7.65
CA GLN A 151 12.56 -6.09 7.14
C GLN A 151 12.94 -6.88 5.91
N LEU A 152 12.20 -7.95 5.65
CA LEU A 152 12.48 -8.81 4.50
C LEU A 152 12.01 -8.19 3.17
N VAL A 153 11.17 -7.15 3.22
CA VAL A 153 10.69 -6.39 2.05
C VAL A 153 10.63 -4.91 2.40
N CYS A 154 10.93 -4.06 1.43
CA CYS A 154 10.81 -2.61 1.56
C CYS A 154 10.15 -2.05 0.30
N TYR A 155 9.09 -1.26 0.50
CA TYR A 155 8.33 -0.55 -0.52
C TYR A 155 8.89 0.86 -0.67
N LYS A 156 9.09 1.30 -1.92
CA LYS A 156 9.58 2.66 -2.19
C LYS A 156 8.70 3.73 -1.53
N PHE A 157 7.38 3.57 -1.64
CA PHE A 157 6.40 4.48 -1.08
C PHE A 157 5.34 3.76 -0.23
N GLY A 158 4.76 4.49 0.69
CA GLY A 158 3.63 4.09 1.51
C GLY A 158 2.59 5.21 1.58
N ALA A 159 1.31 4.85 1.61
CA ALA A 159 0.22 5.80 1.76
C ALA A 159 -0.80 5.33 2.80
N PHE A 160 -1.18 6.24 3.70
CA PHE A 160 -2.32 6.04 4.58
C PHE A 160 -3.49 6.85 4.05
N LEU A 161 -4.64 6.21 3.84
CA LEU A 161 -5.83 6.84 3.27
C LEU A 161 -7.01 6.67 4.23
N LYS A 162 -7.56 7.78 4.73
CA LYS A 162 -8.74 7.76 5.60
C LYS A 162 -9.94 8.44 4.96
N PHE A 163 -11.05 7.72 4.84
CA PHE A 163 -12.25 8.20 4.16
C PHE A 163 -13.41 8.57 5.10
N ASP A 164 -14.16 9.61 4.75
CA ASP A 164 -15.47 9.91 5.33
C ASP A 164 -16.65 9.25 4.57
N GLN A 165 -17.88 9.41 5.07
CA GLN A 165 -19.08 8.83 4.46
C GLN A 165 -19.44 9.46 3.10
N LYS A 166 -18.77 10.54 2.70
CA LYS A 166 -18.89 11.21 1.40
C LYS A 166 -17.77 10.81 0.45
N ALA A 167 -16.97 9.80 0.81
CA ALA A 167 -15.80 9.33 0.09
C ALA A 167 -14.71 10.41 -0.08
N HIS A 168 -14.63 11.38 0.83
CA HIS A 168 -13.50 12.30 0.89
C HIS A 168 -12.37 11.70 1.70
N LEU A 169 -11.13 11.93 1.26
CA LEU A 169 -9.96 11.74 2.09
C LEU A 169 -9.95 12.83 3.17
N VAL A 170 -10.15 12.42 4.42
CA VAL A 170 -10.04 13.29 5.60
C VAL A 170 -8.65 13.22 6.24
N ASP A 171 -7.88 12.19 5.89
CA ASP A 171 -6.45 12.10 6.17
C ASP A 171 -5.76 11.40 4.99
N PHE A 172 -4.61 11.92 4.61
CA PHE A 172 -3.73 11.34 3.60
C PHE A 172 -2.29 11.60 4.02
N GLN A 173 -1.62 10.55 4.49
CA GLN A 173 -0.21 10.61 4.90
C GLN A 173 0.66 9.80 3.93
N ILE A 174 1.90 10.24 3.77
CA ILE A 174 2.86 9.71 2.81
C ILE A 174 4.09 9.21 3.58
N PHE A 175 4.61 8.08 3.15
CA PHE A 175 5.81 7.46 3.67
C PHE A 175 6.73 7.21 2.49
N GLU A 176 7.93 7.76 2.52
CA GLU A 176 8.94 7.45 1.53
C GLU A 176 10.05 6.66 2.19
N SER A 177 10.52 5.64 1.48
CA SER A 177 11.70 4.93 1.90
C SER A 177 12.93 5.83 1.95
N GLU A 178 13.60 5.88 3.10
CA GLU A 178 14.96 6.42 3.17
C GLU A 178 15.90 5.54 2.32
N THR A 179 16.74 6.14 1.49
CA THR A 179 17.90 5.44 0.93
C THR A 179 18.89 5.25 2.06
N GLN A 180 18.85 4.09 2.73
CA GLN A 180 20.01 3.67 3.49
C GLN A 180 21.10 3.33 2.47
N GLU A 181 22.09 4.21 2.31
CA GLU A 181 23.40 3.77 1.84
C GLU A 181 23.78 2.60 2.74
N SER A 182 23.98 1.42 2.14
CA SER A 182 24.54 0.26 2.84
C SER A 182 25.72 0.75 3.66
N PRO A 183 25.82 0.43 4.96
CA PRO A 183 27.12 0.48 5.61
C PRO A 183 28.04 -0.39 4.74
N LEU A 184 29.14 0.20 4.30
CA LEU A 184 30.24 -0.52 3.67
C LEU A 184 30.58 -1.75 4.54
N GLU A 185 30.87 -2.86 3.86
CA GLU A 185 31.32 -4.14 4.41
C GLU A 185 32.32 -4.02 5.58
#